data_AF-A0A1Q5CYL2-F1
#
_entry.id   AF-A0A1Q5CYL2-F1
#
_cell.length_a   1.000
_cell.length_b   1.000
_cell.length_c   1.000
_cell.angle_alpha   90.00
_cell.angle_beta   90.00
_cell.angle_gamma   90.00
#
_symmetry.space_group_name_H-M   'P 1'
#
loop_
_entity.id
_entity.type
_entity.pdbx_description
1 polymer ?
#
loop_
_entity_poly.entity_id
_entity_poly.type
_entity_poly.pdbx_seq_one_letter_code
_entity_poly.pdbx_strand_id
1 'polypeptide(L)'
;MQAERDEFAQLLPWSAEPLPGWTADKKLHSDYRPEKPDSPGYTPEEAERLAGYRARILELTTQVLTHPYWATLEGPDRVAARTALKHVHDPAGPDA
;
A
#
# COMPACT_ATOMS: atom_id res chain seq x y z
N MET A 1 -5.14 6.08 -7.55
CA MET A 1 -4.53 6.56 -6.28
C MET A 1 -3.70 5.49 -5.57
N GLN A 2 -4.27 4.38 -5.04
CA GLN A 2 -3.42 3.36 -4.39
C GLN A 2 -2.44 2.69 -5.38
N ALA A 3 -2.95 2.20 -6.51
CA ALA A 3 -2.12 1.62 -7.57
C ALA A 3 -1.02 2.61 -8.04
N GLU A 4 -1.38 3.86 -8.30
CA GLU A 4 -0.43 4.90 -8.70
C GLU A 4 0.66 5.19 -7.65
N ARG A 5 0.30 5.24 -6.35
CA ARG A 5 1.28 5.33 -5.26
C ARG A 5 2.22 4.13 -5.29
N ASP A 6 1.69 2.93 -5.50
CA ASP A 6 2.45 1.68 -5.48
C ASP A 6 3.38 1.55 -6.68
N GLU A 7 2.93 1.98 -7.86
CA GLU A 7 3.75 2.12 -9.06
C GLU A 7 4.89 3.12 -8.83
N PHE A 8 4.59 4.28 -8.25
CA PHE A 8 5.61 5.27 -7.92
C PHE A 8 6.61 4.73 -6.89
N ALA A 9 6.14 4.06 -5.84
CA ALA A 9 6.98 3.48 -4.80
C ALA A 9 7.90 2.37 -5.32
N GLN A 10 7.49 1.63 -6.35
CA GLN A 10 8.34 0.62 -7.00
C GLN A 10 9.52 1.21 -7.77
N LEU A 11 9.45 2.48 -8.17
CA LEU A 11 10.52 3.18 -8.85
C LEU A 11 11.55 3.78 -7.88
N LEU A 12 11.20 3.89 -6.60
CA LEU A 12 12.05 4.50 -5.59
C LEU A 12 13.14 3.54 -5.09
N PRO A 13 14.23 4.09 -4.53
CA PRO A 13 15.19 3.32 -3.77
C PRO A 13 14.53 2.46 -2.69
N TRP A 14 15.13 1.33 -2.34
CA TRP A 14 14.50 0.42 -1.37
C TRP A 14 14.44 0.99 0.06
N SER A 15 15.22 2.05 0.35
CA SER A 15 15.19 2.78 1.62
C SER A 15 14.87 4.25 1.40
N ALA A 16 14.05 4.81 2.29
CA ALA A 16 13.74 6.24 2.35
C ALA A 16 14.94 7.06 2.83
N GLU A 17 15.72 6.53 3.77
CA GLU A 17 16.95 7.16 4.25
C GLU A 17 18.14 6.57 3.49
N PRO A 18 19.25 7.32 3.35
CA PRO A 18 20.49 6.77 2.85
C PRO A 18 20.94 5.61 3.74
N LEU A 19 20.99 4.39 3.17
CA LEU A 19 21.39 3.19 3.89
C LEU A 19 22.45 2.42 3.11
N PRO A 20 23.51 1.94 3.79
CA PRO A 20 24.46 1.05 3.14
C PRO A 20 23.76 -0.26 2.77
N GLY A 21 24.22 -0.81 1.66
CA GLY A 21 23.87 -2.14 1.22
C GLY A 21 24.31 -3.16 2.25
N TRP A 22 23.58 -4.26 2.30
CA TRP A 22 23.86 -5.33 3.23
C TRP A 22 23.57 -6.68 2.58
N THR A 23 24.27 -7.69 3.08
CA THR A 23 24.08 -9.07 2.71
C THR A 23 23.92 -9.86 4.00
N ALA A 24 22.79 -10.56 4.16
CA ALA A 24 22.56 -11.40 5.34
C ALA A 24 23.02 -12.84 5.07
N ASP A 25 23.14 -13.62 6.15
CA ASP A 25 23.40 -15.03 6.04
C ASP A 25 22.27 -15.78 5.33
N LYS A 26 22.67 -16.89 4.70
CA LYS A 26 21.76 -17.82 4.02
C LYS A 26 20.71 -18.32 5.02
N LYS A 27 19.44 -18.32 4.61
CA LYS A 27 18.36 -18.92 5.40
C LYS A 27 18.55 -20.45 5.43
N LEU A 28 18.32 -21.08 6.59
CA LEU A 28 18.35 -22.54 6.71
C LEU A 28 17.36 -23.15 5.72
N HIS A 29 17.82 -24.06 4.85
CA HIS A 29 17.08 -24.69 3.74
C HIS A 29 16.79 -23.83 2.49
N SER A 30 17.45 -22.70 2.28
CA SER A 30 17.32 -21.93 1.02
C SER A 30 18.67 -21.46 0.52
N ASP A 31 19.02 -21.74 -0.75
CA ASP A 31 20.23 -21.21 -1.40
C ASP A 31 20.19 -19.69 -1.63
N TYR A 32 19.04 -19.07 -1.43
CA TYR A 32 18.88 -17.63 -1.53
C TYR A 32 19.58 -16.91 -0.37
N ARG A 33 20.44 -15.96 -0.72
CA ARG A 33 21.06 -15.03 0.21
C ARG A 33 20.40 -13.66 0.07
N PRO A 34 19.70 -13.15 1.09
CA PRO A 34 19.12 -11.82 1.02
C PRO A 34 20.22 -10.77 0.94
N GLU A 35 20.20 -9.97 -0.12
CA GLU A 35 21.09 -8.84 -0.31
C GLU A 35 20.34 -7.60 -0.80
N LYS A 36 20.83 -6.43 -0.42
CA LYS A 36 20.37 -5.13 -0.88
C LYS A 36 21.57 -4.25 -1.22
N PRO A 37 21.58 -3.56 -2.38
CA PRO A 37 22.64 -2.61 -2.73
C PRO A 37 22.54 -1.34 -1.86
N ASP A 38 23.55 -0.47 -1.92
CA ASP A 38 23.48 0.86 -1.29
C ASP A 38 22.23 1.61 -1.78
N SER A 39 21.46 2.16 -0.83
CA SER A 39 20.33 3.04 -1.11
C SER A 39 20.74 4.49 -0.90
N PRO A 40 20.59 5.38 -1.89
CA PRO A 40 20.82 6.80 -1.71
C PRO A 40 19.76 7.50 -0.84
N GLY A 41 18.65 6.81 -0.50
CA GLY A 41 17.50 7.45 0.14
C GLY A 41 16.58 8.14 -0.87
N TYR A 42 15.46 8.67 -0.40
CA TYR A 42 14.55 9.46 -1.22
C TYR A 42 15.07 10.88 -1.34
N THR A 43 14.92 11.44 -2.54
CA THR A 43 15.03 12.89 -2.70
C THR A 43 13.88 13.59 -1.96
N PRO A 44 14.03 14.88 -1.60
CA PRO A 44 12.96 15.64 -0.97
C PRO A 44 11.66 15.65 -1.79
N GLU A 45 11.78 15.74 -3.12
CA GLU A 45 10.65 15.76 -4.05
C GLU A 45 9.90 14.42 -4.07
N GLU A 46 10.61 13.31 -4.08
CA GLU A 46 10.02 11.96 -4.01
C GLU A 46 9.33 11.73 -2.66
N ALA A 47 9.95 12.16 -1.56
CA ALA A 47 9.37 12.09 -0.23
C ALA A 47 8.11 12.94 -0.11
N GLU A 48 8.11 14.16 -0.64
CA GLU A 48 6.95 15.05 -0.68
C GLU A 48 5.82 14.45 -1.51
N ARG A 49 6.13 13.89 -2.68
CA ARG A 49 5.13 13.23 -3.54
C ARG A 49 4.48 12.04 -2.84
N LEU A 50 5.26 11.19 -2.17
CA LEU A 50 4.73 10.10 -1.34
C LEU A 50 3.88 10.63 -0.18
N ALA A 51 4.29 11.71 0.48
CA ALA A 51 3.51 12.35 1.55
C ALA A 51 2.16 12.87 1.01
N GLY A 52 2.14 13.46 -0.19
CA GLY A 52 0.92 13.88 -0.87
C GLY A 52 -0.02 12.70 -1.15
N TYR A 53 0.50 11.59 -1.70
CA TYR A 53 -0.30 10.38 -1.90
C TYR A 53 -0.86 9.83 -0.57
N ARG A 54 -0.05 9.79 0.49
CA ARG A 54 -0.47 9.34 1.83
C ARG A 54 -1.58 10.23 2.39
N ALA A 55 -1.44 11.55 2.31
CA ALA A 55 -2.44 12.51 2.77
C ALA A 55 -3.76 12.31 2.02
N ARG A 56 -3.71 12.17 0.70
CA ARG A 56 -4.92 11.97 -0.12
C ARG A 56 -5.61 10.63 0.17
N ILE A 57 -4.84 9.56 0.33
CA ILE A 57 -5.39 8.25 0.69
C ILE A 57 -6.04 8.31 2.08
N LEU A 58 -5.39 8.96 3.04
CA LEU A 58 -5.93 9.14 4.39
C LEU A 58 -7.26 9.89 4.34
N GLU A 59 -7.30 11.02 3.65
CA GLU A 59 -8.51 11.84 3.49
C GLU A 59 -9.69 11.02 2.93
N LEU A 60 -9.47 10.32 1.81
CA LEU A 60 -10.50 9.50 1.17
C LEU A 60 -10.93 8.33 2.07
N THR A 61 -9.98 7.70 2.76
CA THR A 61 -10.26 6.60 3.68
C THR A 61 -11.09 7.09 4.86
N THR A 62 -10.78 8.26 5.42
CA THR A 62 -11.57 8.89 6.48
C THR A 62 -12.99 9.14 6.02
N GLN A 63 -13.19 9.75 4.84
CA GLN A 63 -14.53 10.00 4.29
C GLN A 63 -15.36 8.71 4.17
N VAL A 64 -14.75 7.63 3.67
CA VAL A 64 -15.41 6.33 3.57
C VAL A 64 -15.71 5.78 4.96
N LEU A 65 -14.75 5.76 5.87
CA LEU A 65 -14.92 5.12 7.20
C LEU A 65 -15.95 5.83 8.08
N THR A 66 -16.04 7.16 7.99
CA THR A 66 -16.97 7.97 8.80
C THR A 66 -18.29 8.25 8.08
N HIS A 67 -18.55 7.59 6.94
CA HIS A 67 -19.74 7.88 6.14
C HIS A 67 -21.04 7.52 6.90
N PRO A 68 -22.07 8.41 6.93
CA PRO A 68 -23.33 8.17 7.64
C PRO A 68 -24.07 6.89 7.22
N TYR A 69 -23.86 6.43 5.98
CA TYR A 69 -24.39 5.15 5.48
C TYR A 69 -24.07 3.96 6.40
N TRP A 70 -22.91 3.95 7.08
CA TRP A 70 -22.61 2.85 7.99
C TRP A 70 -23.54 2.79 9.19
N ALA A 71 -24.12 3.92 9.60
CA ALA A 71 -25.10 3.96 10.67
C ALA A 71 -26.46 3.39 10.26
N THR A 72 -26.75 3.25 8.96
CA THR A 72 -27.99 2.65 8.45
C THR A 72 -27.92 1.13 8.33
N LEU A 73 -26.76 0.53 8.57
CA LEU A 73 -26.52 -0.91 8.50
C LEU A 73 -26.18 -1.46 9.89
N GLU A 74 -26.69 -2.65 10.24
CA GLU A 74 -26.45 -3.30 11.52
C GLU A 74 -25.80 -4.68 11.36
N GLY A 75 -25.11 -5.13 12.42
CA GLY A 75 -24.55 -6.48 12.53
C GLY A 75 -23.87 -7.02 11.25
N PRO A 76 -24.34 -8.17 10.71
CA PRO A 76 -23.70 -8.84 9.58
C PRO A 76 -23.80 -8.04 8.26
N ASP A 77 -24.84 -7.23 8.06
CA ASP A 77 -25.03 -6.44 6.83
C ASP A 77 -23.94 -5.37 6.68
N ARG A 78 -23.57 -4.74 7.80
CA ARG A 78 -22.45 -3.78 7.83
C ARG A 78 -21.13 -4.45 7.45
N VAL A 79 -20.91 -5.69 7.88
CA VAL A 79 -19.69 -6.45 7.53
C VAL A 79 -19.71 -6.83 6.06
N ALA A 80 -20.83 -7.35 5.55
CA ALA A 80 -20.99 -7.71 4.14
C ALA A 80 -20.75 -6.51 3.22
N ALA A 81 -21.34 -5.35 3.52
CA ALA A 81 -21.14 -4.13 2.75
C ALA A 81 -19.68 -3.63 2.75
N ARG A 82 -18.97 -3.73 3.89
CA ARG A 82 -17.53 -3.40 3.97
C ARG A 82 -16.68 -4.38 3.17
N THR A 83 -17.03 -5.67 3.19
CA THR A 83 -16.35 -6.69 2.39
C THR A 83 -16.56 -6.43 0.90
N ALA A 84 -17.80 -6.17 0.47
CA ALA A 84 -18.10 -5.85 -0.92
C ALA A 84 -17.27 -4.66 -1.43
N LEU A 85 -17.09 -3.61 -0.60
CA LEU A 85 -16.28 -2.45 -0.96
C LEU A 85 -14.82 -2.81 -1.28
N LYS A 86 -14.25 -3.83 -0.64
CA LYS A 86 -12.89 -4.29 -0.93
C LYS A 86 -12.78 -4.88 -2.32
N HIS A 87 -13.83 -5.48 -2.86
CA HIS A 87 -13.83 -6.17 -4.15
C HIS A 87 -14.30 -5.31 -5.32
N VAL A 88 -14.65 -4.04 -5.09
CA VAL A 88 -15.12 -3.12 -6.16
C VAL A 88 -14.08 -2.93 -7.28
N HIS A 89 -12.80 -3.16 -6.98
CA HIS A 89 -11.70 -3.05 -7.94
C HIS A 89 -11.27 -4.39 -8.56
N ASP A 90 -11.85 -5.50 -8.12
CA ASP A 90 -11.61 -6.78 -8.76
C ASP A 90 -12.26 -6.71 -10.16
N PRO A 91 -11.55 -7.12 -11.23
CA PRO A 91 -12.21 -7.28 -12.52
C PRO A 91 -13.36 -8.26 -12.30
N ALA A 92 -14.56 -7.90 -12.76
CA ALA A 92 -15.72 -8.79 -12.66
C ALA A 92 -15.30 -10.17 -13.17
N GLY A 93 -15.19 -11.13 -12.26
CA GLY A 93 -14.96 -12.52 -12.61
C GLY A 93 -16.05 -12.93 -13.60
N PRO A 94 -15.74 -13.75 -14.61
CA PRO A 94 -16.71 -14.11 -15.62
C PRO A 94 -17.80 -14.96 -14.97
N ASP A 95 -18.96 -14.36 -14.69
CA ASP A 95 -20.24 -15.06 -14.57
C ASP A 95 -21.39 -14.07 -14.80
N ALA A 96 -21.98 -14.22 -15.99
CA ALA A 96 -23.35 -13.85 -16.34
C ALA A 96 -24.18 -15.14 -16.36
#